data_AF-A0A1B7HPL5-F1
#
_entry.id   AF-A0A1B7HPL5-F1
#
_cell.length_a   1.000
_cell.length_b   1.000
_cell.length_c   1.000
_cell.angle_alpha   90.00
_cell.angle_beta   90.00
_cell.angle_gamma   90.00
#
_symmetry.space_group_name_H-M   'P 1'
#
loop_
_entity.id
_entity.type
_entity.pdbx_description
1 polymer ?
#
loop_
_entity_poly.entity_id
_entity_poly.type
_entity_poly.pdbx_seq_one_letter_code
_entity_poly.pdbx_strand_id
1 'polypeptide(L)'
;MIIAKIDIAAYLSLRKAKGYMSVIETEHLRDNLFDLSSEYREKALRLKFHLAAQEMESINQGMSAVCSAGVCLMTGRHDCPQYIAIDAEKLESCLSELSASLKDIMGHQLAVES
;
A
#
# COMPACT_ATOMS: atom_id res chain seq x y z
N MET A 1 -2.37 7.25 -0.76
CA MET A 1 -2.74 6.11 0.12
C MET A 1 -4.13 5.54 -0.17
N ILE A 2 -5.21 6.34 -0.28
CA ILE A 2 -6.56 5.81 -0.56
C ILE A 2 -6.61 5.01 -1.87
N ILE A 3 -6.06 5.56 -2.96
CA ILE A 3 -5.98 4.87 -4.26
C ILE A 3 -5.19 3.57 -4.15
N ALA A 4 -3.99 3.61 -3.56
CA ALA A 4 -3.20 2.41 -3.28
C ALA A 4 -3.98 1.33 -2.50
N LYS A 5 -4.80 1.71 -1.50
CA LYS A 5 -5.67 0.77 -0.77
C LYS A 5 -6.66 0.08 -1.71
N ILE A 6 -7.31 0.85 -2.58
CA ILE A 6 -8.30 0.35 -3.54
C ILE A 6 -7.63 -0.60 -4.55
N ASP A 7 -6.48 -0.19 -5.09
CA ASP A 7 -5.76 -0.97 -6.09
C ASP A 7 -5.22 -2.28 -5.50
N ILE A 8 -4.66 -2.25 -4.29
CA ILE A 8 -4.21 -3.45 -3.57
C ILE A 8 -5.40 -4.38 -3.31
N ALA A 9 -6.55 -3.85 -2.86
CA ALA A 9 -7.74 -4.64 -2.59
C ALA A 9 -8.26 -5.32 -3.87
N ALA A 10 -8.38 -4.57 -4.98
CA ALA A 10 -8.82 -5.10 -6.26
C ALA A 10 -7.87 -6.19 -6.78
N TYR A 11 -6.55 -5.92 -6.73
CA TYR A 11 -5.53 -6.88 -7.12
C TYR A 11 -5.58 -8.14 -6.25
N LEU A 12 -5.72 -8.01 -4.93
CA LEU A 12 -5.82 -9.13 -4.00
C LEU A 12 -7.06 -9.99 -4.28
N SER A 13 -8.22 -9.37 -4.51
CA SER A 13 -9.44 -10.09 -4.88
C SER A 13 -9.25 -10.91 -6.16
N LEU A 14 -8.62 -10.32 -7.19
CA LEU A 14 -8.31 -11.03 -8.44
C LEU A 14 -7.31 -12.17 -8.21
N ARG A 15 -6.24 -11.92 -7.44
CA ARG A 15 -5.22 -12.93 -7.11
C ARG A 15 -5.80 -14.12 -6.36
N LYS A 16 -6.71 -13.89 -5.40
CA LYS A 16 -7.41 -14.95 -4.66
C LYS A 16 -8.35 -15.76 -5.57
N ALA A 17 -9.05 -15.10 -6.49
CA ALA A 17 -9.96 -15.77 -7.42
C ALA A 17 -9.23 -16.59 -8.49
N LYS A 18 -8.15 -16.05 -9.08
CA LYS A 18 -7.43 -16.68 -10.21
C LYS A 18 -6.33 -17.64 -9.79
N GLY A 19 -5.70 -17.44 -8.64
CA GLY A 19 -4.53 -18.22 -8.22
C GLY A 19 -3.19 -17.66 -8.72
N TYR A 20 -3.20 -16.71 -9.65
CA TYR A 20 -2.02 -16.07 -10.24
C TYR A 20 -2.41 -14.68 -10.79
N MET A 21 -1.40 -13.86 -11.15
CA MET A 21 -1.58 -12.56 -11.79
C MET A 21 -0.66 -12.42 -12.99
N SER A 22 -1.01 -11.53 -13.93
CA SER A 22 -0.08 -11.18 -15.01
C SER A 22 1.10 -10.41 -14.45
N VAL A 23 2.30 -10.70 -14.95
CA VAL A 23 3.51 -9.94 -14.64
C VAL A 23 3.31 -8.44 -14.86
N ILE A 24 2.66 -8.05 -15.96
CA ILE A 24 2.44 -6.64 -16.30
C ILE A 24 1.51 -5.96 -15.28
N GLU A 25 0.44 -6.64 -14.86
CA GLU A 25 -0.50 -6.11 -13.85
C GLU A 25 0.21 -5.93 -12.50
N THR A 26 1.05 -6.89 -12.12
CA THR A 26 1.85 -6.85 -10.89
C THR A 26 2.88 -5.72 -10.92
N GLU A 27 3.61 -5.58 -12.02
CA GLU A 27 4.62 -4.53 -12.20
C GLU A 27 3.97 -3.16 -12.17
N HIS A 28 2.84 -2.97 -12.85
CA HIS A 28 2.11 -1.70 -12.84
C HIS A 28 1.67 -1.31 -11.43
N LEU A 29 1.07 -2.24 -10.66
CA LEU A 29 0.70 -1.97 -9.28
C LEU A 29 1.93 -1.64 -8.43
N ARG A 30 2.97 -2.47 -8.51
CA ARG A 30 4.22 -2.28 -7.75
C ARG A 30 4.82 -0.90 -7.99
N ASP A 31 4.92 -0.50 -9.25
CA ASP A 31 5.54 0.77 -9.63
C ASP A 31 4.71 1.94 -9.08
N ASN A 32 3.37 1.88 -9.18
CA ASN A 32 2.49 2.88 -8.55
C ASN A 32 2.69 2.99 -7.02
N LEU A 33 2.89 1.85 -6.33
CA LEU A 33 3.15 1.86 -4.88
C LEU A 33 4.52 2.47 -4.55
N PHE A 34 5.55 2.22 -5.36
CA PHE A 34 6.87 2.80 -5.16
C PHE A 34 6.94 4.28 -5.53
N ASP A 35 6.22 4.71 -6.56
CA ASP A 35 6.07 6.13 -6.90
C ASP A 35 5.43 6.90 -5.75
N LEU A 36 4.32 6.39 -5.20
CA LEU A 36 3.68 6.95 -4.00
C LEU A 36 4.66 7.01 -2.81
N SER A 37 5.49 5.98 -2.65
CA SER A 37 6.49 5.92 -1.57
C SER A 37 7.65 6.91 -1.79
N SER A 38 8.02 7.17 -3.04
CA SER A 38 9.00 8.20 -3.38
C SER A 38 8.45 9.59 -3.12
N GLU A 39 7.25 9.88 -3.61
CA GLU A 39 6.56 11.16 -3.41
C GLU A 39 6.37 11.46 -1.91
N TYR A 40 6.01 10.44 -1.13
CA TYR A 40 5.92 10.58 0.32
C TYR A 40 7.26 10.98 0.95
N ARG A 41 8.37 10.30 0.60
CA ARG A 41 9.69 10.61 1.16
C ARG A 41 10.13 12.04 0.86
N GLU A 42 9.84 12.54 -0.33
CA GLU A 42 10.12 13.93 -0.71
C GLU A 42 9.32 14.94 0.12
N LYS A 43 8.06 14.61 0.44
CA LYS A 43 7.15 15.50 1.17
C LYS A 43 7.16 15.30 2.68
N ALA A 44 7.75 14.21 3.18
CA ALA A 44 7.68 13.80 4.58
C ALA A 44 8.21 14.87 5.54
N LEU A 45 9.31 15.54 5.19
CA LEU A 45 9.86 16.63 6.02
C LEU A 45 8.87 17.79 6.14
N ARG A 46 8.22 18.19 5.05
CA ARG A 46 7.21 19.25 5.07
C ARG A 46 5.99 18.83 5.89
N LEU A 47 5.53 17.59 5.73
CA LEU A 47 4.41 17.04 6.50
C LEU A 47 4.70 17.05 8.01
N LYS A 48 5.93 16.72 8.43
CA LYS A 48 6.35 16.77 9.84
C LYS A 48 6.22 18.15 10.50
N PHE A 49 6.28 19.23 9.72
CA PHE A 49 6.11 20.58 10.26
C PHE A 49 4.65 21.02 10.40
N HIS A 50 3.72 20.35 9.70
CA HIS A 50 2.31 20.73 9.65
C HIS A 50 1.38 19.79 10.41
N LEU A 51 1.83 18.56 10.70
CA LEU A 51 1.03 17.53 11.33
C LEU A 51 1.49 17.25 12.77
N ALA A 52 0.55 16.86 13.62
CA ALA A 52 0.87 16.36 14.94
C ALA A 52 1.70 15.07 14.84
N ALA A 53 2.51 14.80 15.88
CA ALA A 53 3.35 13.61 15.92
C ALA A 53 2.55 12.31 15.72
N GLN A 54 1.34 12.23 16.29
CA GLN A 54 0.45 11.09 16.14
C GLN A 54 -0.02 10.92 14.70
N GLU A 55 -0.50 11.98 14.04
CA GLU A 55 -0.93 11.92 12.63
C GLU A 55 0.22 11.51 11.71
N MET A 56 1.41 12.04 11.99
CA MET A 56 2.61 11.68 11.26
C MET A 56 2.98 10.20 11.47
N GLU A 57 2.83 9.68 12.68
CA GLU A 57 3.04 8.26 12.97
C GLU A 57 2.06 7.38 12.17
N SER A 58 0.77 7.73 12.18
CA SER A 58 -0.26 6.99 11.44
C SER A 58 0.04 6.98 9.93
N ILE A 59 0.50 8.10 9.36
CA ILE A 59 0.94 8.16 7.96
C ILE A 59 2.18 7.29 7.73
N ASN A 60 3.18 7.34 8.60
CA ASN A 60 4.39 6.50 8.46
C ASN A 60 4.04 5.01 8.50
N GLN A 61 3.13 4.60 9.38
CA GLN A 61 2.66 3.21 9.46
C GLN A 61 1.97 2.79 8.16
N GLY A 62 1.06 3.61 7.63
CA GLY A 62 0.38 3.31 6.37
C GLY A 62 1.34 3.29 5.17
N MET A 63 2.32 4.19 5.13
CA MET A 63 3.35 4.17 4.09
C MET A 63 4.29 2.98 4.21
N SER A 64 4.56 2.50 5.43
CA SER A 64 5.30 1.26 5.64
C SER A 64 4.53 0.07 5.08
N ALA A 65 3.21 0.01 5.28
CA ALA A 65 2.35 -1.01 4.70
C ALA A 65 2.32 -0.96 3.16
N VAL A 66 2.31 0.24 2.57
CA VAL A 66 2.45 0.45 1.10
C VAL A 66 3.78 -0.09 0.59
N CYS A 67 4.89 0.23 1.25
CA CYS A 67 6.21 -0.28 0.89
C CYS A 67 6.27 -1.82 0.98
N SER A 68 5.75 -2.39 2.07
CA SER A 68 5.68 -3.83 2.28
C SER A 68 4.84 -4.53 1.20
N ALA A 69 3.71 -3.94 0.80
CA ALA A 69 2.93 -4.43 -0.34
C ALA A 69 3.74 -4.37 -1.64
N GLY A 70 4.44 -3.28 -1.92
CA GLY A 70 5.33 -3.16 -3.08
C GLY A 70 6.41 -4.23 -3.11
N VAL A 71 7.06 -4.50 -1.98
CA VAL A 71 8.05 -5.59 -1.84
C VAL A 71 7.42 -6.96 -2.01
N CYS A 72 6.22 -7.20 -1.47
CA CYS A 72 5.48 -8.44 -1.67
C CYS A 72 5.28 -8.74 -3.17
N LEU A 73 4.96 -7.71 -3.96
CA LEU A 73 4.77 -7.81 -5.41
C LEU A 73 6.08 -8.04 -6.19
N MET A 74 7.25 -7.89 -5.57
CA MET A 74 8.55 -8.26 -6.17
C MET A 74 8.84 -9.77 -6.10
N THR A 75 8.07 -10.50 -5.30
CA THR A 75 8.27 -11.94 -5.07
C THR A 75 7.40 -12.80 -5.99
N GLY A 76 7.61 -14.11 -6.04
CA GLY A 76 6.71 -15.05 -6.73
C GLY A 76 6.92 -15.19 -8.24
N ARG A 77 7.94 -14.53 -8.81
CA ARG A 77 8.38 -14.72 -10.19
C ARG A 77 9.07 -16.09 -10.28
N HIS A 78 8.48 -17.00 -11.05
CA HIS A 78 9.05 -18.32 -11.38
C HIS A 78 9.53 -18.31 -12.84
N ASP A 79 9.89 -19.47 -13.40
CA ASP A 79 10.32 -19.65 -14.80
C ASP A 79 9.25 -19.30 -15.86
N CYS A 80 8.08 -18.80 -15.45
CA CYS A 80 7.03 -18.35 -16.37
C CYS A 80 7.15 -16.84 -16.64
N PRO A 81 7.33 -16.41 -17.91
CA PRO A 81 7.50 -15.00 -18.25
C PRO A 81 6.20 -14.18 -18.18
N GLN A 82 5.03 -14.83 -18.14
CA GLN A 82 3.73 -14.16 -18.26
C GLN A 82 2.95 -14.07 -16.95
N TYR A 83 3.17 -14.99 -16.01
CA TYR A 83 2.38 -15.10 -14.79
C TYR A 83 3.24 -15.17 -13.54
N ILE A 84 2.70 -14.62 -12.45
CA ILE A 84 3.38 -14.54 -11.16
C ILE A 84 2.44 -14.97 -10.03
N ALA A 85 2.97 -15.70 -9.06
CA ALA A 85 2.23 -16.19 -7.90
C ALA A 85 2.64 -15.41 -6.65
N ILE A 86 1.97 -14.29 -6.41
CA ILE A 86 2.19 -13.48 -5.19
C ILE A 86 1.63 -14.17 -3.96
N ASP A 87 2.28 -13.97 -2.82
CA ASP A 87 1.82 -14.33 -1.48
C ASP A 87 0.60 -13.47 -1.10
N ALA A 88 -0.58 -14.06 -1.22
CA ALA A 88 -1.85 -13.36 -0.99
C ALA A 88 -2.07 -13.03 0.50
N GLU A 89 -1.53 -13.83 1.42
CA GLU A 89 -1.70 -13.62 2.86
C GLU A 89 -0.89 -12.40 3.29
N LYS A 90 0.37 -12.29 2.86
CA LYS A 90 1.19 -11.10 3.13
C LYS A 90 0.57 -9.84 2.57
N LEU A 91 0.03 -9.92 1.34
CA LEU A 91 -0.60 -8.76 0.72
C LEU A 91 -1.89 -8.34 1.46
N GLU A 92 -2.66 -9.31 1.99
CA GLU A 92 -3.82 -9.05 2.85
C GLU A 92 -3.46 -8.40 4.19
N SER A 93 -2.37 -8.83 4.83
CA SER A 93 -1.84 -8.19 6.03
C SER A 93 -1.47 -6.73 5.75
N CYS A 94 -0.74 -6.46 4.66
CA CYS A 94 -0.39 -5.09 4.26
C CYS A 94 -1.65 -4.23 4.01
N LEU A 95 -2.67 -4.78 3.33
CA LEU A 95 -3.92 -4.08 3.09
C LEU A 95 -4.67 -3.76 4.39
N SER A 96 -4.63 -4.67 5.36
CA SER A 96 -5.26 -4.49 6.67
C SER A 96 -4.58 -3.39 7.48
N GLU A 97 -3.24 -3.39 7.52
CA GLU A 97 -2.44 -2.32 8.16
C GLU A 97 -2.69 -0.96 7.50
N LEU A 98 -2.68 -0.90 6.17
CA LEU A 98 -2.98 0.32 5.42
C LEU A 98 -4.40 0.83 5.71
N SER A 99 -5.37 -0.08 5.82
CA SER A 99 -6.76 0.26 6.14
C SER A 99 -6.90 0.82 7.56
N ALA A 100 -6.18 0.23 8.52
CA ALA A 100 -6.16 0.71 9.90
C ALA A 100 -5.54 2.11 10.00
N SER A 101 -4.38 2.32 9.37
CA SER A 101 -3.72 3.63 9.30
C SER A 101 -4.61 4.69 8.65
N LEU A 102 -5.28 4.38 7.53
CA LEU A 102 -6.21 5.31 6.89
C LEU A 102 -7.41 5.66 7.78
N LYS A 103 -7.95 4.67 8.50
CA LYS A 103 -9.04 4.92 9.44
C LYS A 103 -8.62 5.85 10.57
N ASP A 104 -7.40 5.68 11.07
CA ASP A 104 -6.83 6.53 12.12
C ASP A 104 -6.65 7.97 11.62
N ILE A 105 -6.01 8.15 10.46
CA ILE A 105 -5.82 9.47 9.83
C ILE A 105 -7.16 10.19 9.61
N MET A 106 -8.17 9.48 9.11
CA MET A 106 -9.50 10.05 8.87
C MET A 106 -10.27 10.34 10.17
N GLY A 107 -10.10 9.52 11.20
CA GLY A 107 -10.70 9.75 12.51
C GLY A 107 -10.16 11.01 13.18
N HIS A 108 -8.89 11.33 12.96
CA HIS A 108 -8.25 12.53 13.48
C HIS A 108 -8.75 13.81 12.79
N GLN A 109 -8.99 13.78 11.48
CA GLN A 109 -9.57 14.93 10.76
C GLN A 109 -10.97 15.31 11.26
N LEU A 110 -11.80 14.33 11.63
CA LEU A 110 -13.15 14.58 12.14
C LEU A 110 -13.16 15.16 13.57
N ALA A 111 -12.13 14.85 14.38
CA ALA A 111 -12.03 15.33 15.76
C ALA A 111 -11.55 16.79 15.86
N VAL A 112 -10.89 17.32 14.83
CA VAL A 112 -10.40 18.72 14.80
C VAL A 112 -11.48 19.71 14.36
N GLU A 113 -12.54 19.23 13.70
CA GLU A 113 -13.68 20.05 13.24
C GLU A 113 -14.88 20.09 14.22
N SER A 114 -14.77 19.47 15.40
CA SER A 114 -15.83 19.39 16.42
C SER A 114 -15.60 20.32 17.62
#